data_AF-A0A0Q5ER74-F1
#
_entry.id   AF-A0A0Q5ER74-F1
#
_cell.length_a   1.000
_cell.length_b   1.000
_cell.length_c   1.000
_cell.angle_alpha   90.00
_cell.angle_beta   90.00
_cell.angle_gamma   90.00
#
_symmetry.space_group_name_H-M   'P 1'
#
loop_
_entity.id
_entity.type
_entity.pdbx_description
1 polymer ?
#
loop_
_entity_poly.entity_id
_entity_poly.type
_entity_poly.pdbx_seq_one_letter_code
_entity_poly.pdbx_strand_id
1 'polypeptide(L)'
;MNIDLRCEVEGFYTLTIFKADKNGEIIPDSGRQPVPTFRNLITNGGLDRMGASGDYTYACQVGSGSTPATATDGSLVSRIAGTTSLLSNITGASPSSPYYAHTTLNYQFSAGIATGNISEVGVGWGVTGSLFSRALIVDGSGSPTTITVLADEILQVSYQIRYYAPTVDVSGSLSINGGTVNWVSRAAAANSEQYWRGAGYISEALSTDGLYVRAFDGEINALTTGSPAGASAQRSSVLDTAYSAGSYARAGTVTWGIADANFATGIKSVLVKKGIGSYQIGFSTPIMKTNTQTLTLTFTHSWARRSL
;
A
#
# COMPACT_ATOMS: atom_id res chain seq x y z
N MET A 1 -6.55 -6.85 23.43
CA MET A 1 -5.74 -5.62 23.58
C MET A 1 -5.36 -5.17 22.19
N ASN A 2 -6.03 -4.16 21.62
CA ASN A 2 -5.85 -3.77 20.22
C ASN A 2 -5.22 -2.38 20.12
N ILE A 3 -4.24 -2.22 19.23
CA ILE A 3 -3.60 -0.94 18.87
C ILE A 3 -3.86 -0.69 17.39
N ASP A 4 -4.40 0.49 17.07
CA ASP A 4 -4.79 0.83 15.71
C ASP A 4 -3.66 1.50 14.94
N LEU A 5 -3.41 0.99 13.73
CA LEU A 5 -2.46 1.50 12.73
C LEU A 5 -3.26 1.87 11.48
N ARG A 6 -2.90 2.99 10.83
CA ARG A 6 -3.69 3.54 9.70
C ARG A 6 -2.79 4.01 8.57
N CYS A 7 -3.19 3.73 7.33
CA CYS A 7 -2.63 4.37 6.14
C CYS A 7 -3.73 4.71 5.12
N GLU A 8 -3.39 5.62 4.20
CA GLU A 8 -4.27 5.98 3.10
C GLU A 8 -3.65 5.56 1.76
N VAL A 9 -4.49 5.24 0.78
CA VAL A 9 -4.07 4.81 -0.54
C VAL A 9 -4.66 5.63 -1.66
N GLU A 10 -3.86 5.82 -2.69
CA GLU A 10 -4.21 6.57 -3.90
C GLU A 10 -3.46 6.03 -5.11
N GLY A 11 -4.07 6.05 -6.28
CA GLY A 11 -3.43 5.63 -7.52
C GLY A 11 -3.43 6.71 -8.59
N PHE A 12 -2.43 6.63 -9.46
CA PHE A 12 -2.21 7.54 -10.57
C PHE A 12 -1.92 6.77 -11.84
N TYR A 13 -2.49 7.21 -12.96
CA TYR A 13 -2.22 6.68 -14.29
C TYR A 13 -1.43 7.68 -15.12
N THR A 14 -0.44 7.16 -15.85
CA THR A 14 0.22 7.85 -16.96
C THR A 14 0.15 6.93 -18.18
N LEU A 15 -0.30 7.46 -19.32
CA LEU A 15 -0.44 6.71 -20.56
C LEU A 15 0.57 7.25 -21.57
N THR A 16 1.33 6.35 -22.18
CA THR A 16 2.29 6.68 -23.23
C THR A 16 2.05 5.79 -24.44
N ILE A 17 1.98 6.38 -25.61
CA ILE A 17 1.79 5.68 -26.87
C ILE A 17 3.08 5.76 -27.68
N PHE A 18 3.53 4.63 -28.22
CA PHE A 18 4.71 4.52 -29.06
C PHE A 18 4.32 3.99 -30.44
N LYS A 19 5.09 4.35 -31.46
CA LYS A 19 5.03 3.67 -32.76
C LYS A 19 5.80 2.36 -32.67
N ALA A 20 5.27 1.34 -33.34
CA ALA A 20 5.92 0.05 -33.49
C ALA A 20 6.53 -0.07 -34.89
N ASP A 21 7.69 -0.72 -34.98
CA ASP A 21 8.28 -1.11 -36.25
C ASP A 21 7.58 -2.34 -36.85
N LYS A 22 8.07 -2.83 -38.00
CA LYS A 22 7.51 -4.02 -38.67
C LYS A 22 7.61 -5.31 -37.85
N ASN A 23 8.44 -5.34 -36.81
CA ASN A 23 8.62 -6.48 -35.92
C ASN A 23 7.77 -6.34 -34.64
N GLY A 24 7.04 -5.23 -34.48
CA GLY A 24 6.25 -4.94 -33.28
C GLY A 24 7.09 -4.37 -32.13
N GLU A 25 8.31 -3.89 -32.40
CA GLU A 25 9.18 -3.26 -31.41
C GLU A 25 9.01 -1.74 -31.38
N ILE A 26 9.23 -1.12 -30.22
CA ILE A 26 9.15 0.34 -30.08
C ILE A 26 10.17 1.02 -31.00
N ILE A 27 9.70 1.94 -31.83
CA ILE A 27 10.57 2.88 -32.52
C ILE A 27 11.09 3.88 -31.48
N PRO A 28 12.42 4.01 -31.28
CA PRO A 28 12.98 4.95 -30.32
C PRO A 28 12.46 6.38 -30.55
N ASP A 29 12.28 7.13 -29.47
CA ASP A 29 11.82 8.53 -29.46
C ASP A 29 10.42 8.79 -30.07
N SER A 30 9.67 7.75 -30.43
CA SER A 30 8.29 7.88 -30.94
C SER A 30 7.24 8.08 -29.83
N GLY A 31 7.66 8.06 -28.56
CA GLY A 31 6.78 8.11 -27.41
C GLY A 31 6.07 9.46 -27.28
N ARG A 32 4.74 9.40 -27.16
CA ARG A 32 3.89 10.56 -26.85
C ARG A 32 3.02 10.27 -25.63
N GLN A 33 2.90 11.27 -24.77
CA GLN A 33 1.96 11.26 -23.66
C GLN A 33 0.75 12.12 -24.03
N PRO A 34 -0.40 11.53 -24.45
CA PRO A 34 -1.53 12.29 -24.97
C PRO A 34 -2.31 13.07 -23.92
N VAL A 35 -2.15 12.72 -22.64
CA VAL A 35 -2.84 13.32 -21.50
C VAL A 35 -1.90 13.41 -20.29
N PRO A 36 -2.07 14.38 -19.38
CA PRO A 36 -1.27 14.43 -18.16
C PRO A 36 -1.57 13.23 -17.26
N THR A 37 -0.75 13.03 -16.23
CA THR A 37 -1.03 12.04 -15.19
C THR A 37 -2.32 12.40 -14.46
N PHE A 38 -3.18 11.41 -14.22
CA PHE A 38 -4.47 11.61 -13.55
C PHE A 38 -4.70 10.58 -12.45
N ARG A 39 -5.54 10.94 -11.47
CA ARG A 39 -5.92 10.09 -10.34
C ARG A 39 -6.90 9.01 -10.75
N ASN A 40 -6.93 7.92 -10.00
CA ASN A 40 -7.94 6.88 -10.12
C ASN A 40 -8.91 6.86 -8.93
N LEU A 41 -9.97 6.07 -9.10
CA LEU A 41 -10.78 5.59 -7.99
C LEU A 41 -10.40 4.15 -7.68
N ILE A 42 -9.93 3.88 -6.47
CA ILE A 42 -9.74 2.52 -5.96
C ILE A 42 -11.13 1.95 -5.61
N THR A 43 -11.42 0.70 -5.97
CA THR A 43 -12.75 0.07 -5.77
C THR A 43 -12.83 -0.61 -4.40
N ASN A 44 -14.04 -0.92 -3.91
CA ASN A 44 -14.25 -1.63 -2.66
C ASN A 44 -13.62 -3.03 -2.76
N GLY A 45 -13.87 -3.71 -3.88
CA GLY A 45 -13.21 -4.98 -4.20
C GLY A 45 -11.69 -4.87 -4.25
N GLY A 46 -11.15 -3.73 -4.67
CA GLY A 46 -9.72 -3.44 -4.64
C GLY A 46 -9.16 -3.34 -3.22
N LEU A 47 -9.82 -2.58 -2.34
CA LEU A 47 -9.45 -2.49 -0.93
C LEU A 47 -9.56 -3.86 -0.22
N ASP A 48 -10.57 -4.66 -0.58
CA ASP A 48 -10.73 -6.03 -0.07
C ASP A 48 -9.61 -6.94 -0.57
N ARG A 49 -9.32 -6.88 -1.88
CA ARG A 49 -8.26 -7.70 -2.49
C ARG A 49 -6.92 -7.39 -1.85
N MET A 50 -6.63 -6.12 -1.60
CA MET A 50 -5.46 -5.65 -0.86
C MET A 50 -5.28 -6.43 0.46
N GLY A 51 -6.32 -6.60 1.27
CA GLY A 51 -6.23 -7.35 2.53
C GLY A 51 -6.14 -8.87 2.35
N ALA A 52 -6.71 -9.40 1.27
CA ALA A 52 -6.86 -10.82 1.01
C ALA A 52 -5.70 -11.46 0.23
N SER A 53 -5.06 -10.74 -0.69
CA SER A 53 -4.03 -11.25 -1.60
C SER A 53 -3.14 -10.14 -2.17
N GLY A 54 -1.98 -10.49 -2.70
CA GLY A 54 -0.99 -9.55 -3.24
C GLY A 54 -1.10 -9.19 -4.71
N ASP A 55 -2.00 -9.86 -5.43
CA ASP A 55 -2.13 -9.76 -6.88
C ASP A 55 -3.10 -8.64 -7.32
N TYR A 56 -3.50 -7.75 -6.41
CA TYR A 56 -4.47 -6.69 -6.69
C TYR A 56 -4.04 -5.71 -7.81
N THR A 57 -2.75 -5.67 -8.16
CA THR A 57 -2.23 -4.93 -9.33
C THR A 57 -1.60 -5.86 -10.38
N TYR A 58 -2.09 -7.08 -10.54
CA TYR A 58 -1.50 -8.05 -11.46
C TYR A 58 -1.72 -7.71 -12.96
N ALA A 59 -2.82 -7.07 -13.31
CA ALA A 59 -3.23 -6.83 -14.68
C ALA A 59 -3.73 -5.40 -14.91
N CYS A 60 -3.59 -4.92 -16.14
CA CYS A 60 -4.12 -3.65 -16.61
C CYS A 60 -5.14 -3.87 -17.74
N GLN A 61 -6.17 -3.04 -17.79
CA GLN A 61 -7.26 -3.07 -18.76
C GLN A 61 -7.53 -1.66 -19.29
N VAL A 62 -7.97 -1.58 -20.55
CA VAL A 62 -8.39 -0.34 -21.20
C VAL A 62 -9.72 -0.53 -21.92
N GLY A 63 -10.50 0.55 -22.03
CA GLY A 63 -11.85 0.52 -22.60
C GLY A 63 -12.32 1.85 -23.14
N SER A 64 -13.52 1.85 -23.71
CA SER A 64 -14.20 2.98 -24.35
C SER A 64 -15.42 3.49 -23.58
N GLY A 65 -15.60 3.06 -22.33
CA GLY A 65 -16.69 3.54 -21.48
C GLY A 65 -16.50 4.98 -21.03
N SER A 66 -17.61 5.70 -20.88
CA SER A 66 -17.65 7.11 -20.47
C SER A 66 -18.37 7.35 -19.14
N THR A 67 -18.89 6.30 -18.50
CA THR A 67 -19.55 6.41 -17.19
C THR A 67 -18.49 6.66 -16.11
N PRO A 68 -18.66 7.69 -15.24
CA PRO A 68 -17.75 7.94 -14.12
C PRO A 68 -17.48 6.71 -13.26
N ALA A 69 -16.27 6.62 -12.71
CA ALA A 69 -15.90 5.51 -11.84
C ALA A 69 -16.68 5.53 -10.52
N THR A 70 -17.12 4.36 -10.07
CA THR A 70 -17.78 4.18 -8.76
C THR A 70 -17.00 3.19 -7.89
N ALA A 71 -17.17 3.30 -6.57
CA ALA A 71 -16.48 2.43 -5.62
C ALA A 71 -16.91 0.95 -5.76
N THR A 72 -18.04 0.68 -6.41
CA THR A 72 -18.57 -0.66 -6.65
C THR A 72 -18.16 -1.26 -8.00
N ASP A 73 -17.41 -0.54 -8.82
CA ASP A 73 -17.01 -1.02 -10.14
C ASP A 73 -16.16 -2.31 -10.02
N GLY A 74 -16.64 -3.40 -10.65
CA GLY A 74 -15.92 -4.67 -10.75
C GLY A 74 -15.27 -4.89 -12.12
N SER A 75 -15.61 -4.06 -13.12
CA SER A 75 -15.16 -4.18 -14.50
C SER A 75 -15.14 -2.82 -15.19
N LEU A 76 -14.45 -2.72 -16.33
CA LEU A 76 -14.62 -1.60 -17.24
C LEU A 76 -16.01 -1.64 -17.85
N VAL A 77 -16.54 -0.47 -18.24
CA VAL A 77 -17.89 -0.33 -18.80
C VAL A 77 -17.94 -0.89 -20.22
N SER A 78 -16.93 -0.60 -21.03
CA SER A 78 -16.78 -1.10 -22.39
C SER A 78 -15.32 -1.48 -22.62
N ARG A 79 -14.93 -2.67 -22.13
CA ARG A 79 -13.56 -3.16 -22.23
C ARG A 79 -13.15 -3.40 -23.70
N ILE A 80 -11.96 -2.94 -24.04
CA ILE A 80 -11.29 -3.22 -25.33
C ILE A 80 -10.25 -4.31 -25.14
N ALA A 81 -9.30 -4.12 -24.22
CA ALA A 81 -8.18 -5.03 -24.04
C ALA A 81 -7.73 -5.13 -22.58
N GLY A 82 -6.91 -6.14 -22.29
CA GLY A 82 -6.24 -6.31 -21.01
C GLY A 82 -4.89 -7.00 -21.20
N THR A 83 -3.95 -6.75 -20.29
CA THR A 83 -2.58 -7.28 -20.34
C THR A 83 -2.07 -7.61 -18.94
N THR A 84 -1.20 -8.60 -18.86
CA THR A 84 -0.34 -8.89 -17.70
C THR A 84 1.13 -8.64 -18.01
N SER A 85 1.45 -8.16 -19.23
CA SER A 85 2.82 -7.85 -19.63
C SER A 85 3.31 -6.65 -18.83
N LEU A 86 4.13 -6.94 -17.81
CA LEU A 86 4.73 -5.98 -16.91
C LEU A 86 6.19 -5.77 -17.32
N LEU A 87 6.54 -4.55 -17.70
CA LEU A 87 7.90 -4.18 -18.11
C LEU A 87 8.80 -3.91 -16.91
N SER A 88 8.26 -3.25 -15.89
CA SER A 88 9.00 -2.92 -14.68
C SER A 88 8.08 -2.68 -13.50
N ASN A 89 8.66 -2.85 -12.32
CA ASN A 89 8.05 -2.60 -11.03
C ASN A 89 9.07 -1.82 -10.19
N ILE A 90 8.80 -0.54 -9.96
CA ILE A 90 9.73 0.38 -9.30
C ILE A 90 9.12 0.85 -7.99
N THR A 91 9.86 0.68 -6.90
CA THR A 91 9.47 1.16 -5.57
C THR A 91 10.25 2.42 -5.18
N GLY A 92 9.69 3.17 -4.24
CA GLY A 92 10.37 4.33 -3.66
C GLY A 92 9.57 4.94 -2.52
N ALA A 93 10.14 5.96 -1.89
CA ALA A 93 9.46 6.76 -0.87
C ALA A 93 9.71 8.26 -1.07
N SER A 94 8.73 9.07 -0.68
CA SER A 94 8.85 10.53 -0.67
C SER A 94 9.79 10.95 0.46
N PRO A 95 10.86 11.72 0.18
CA PRO A 95 11.78 12.19 1.22
C PRO A 95 11.17 13.32 2.08
N SER A 96 10.06 13.91 1.64
CA SER A 96 9.38 15.05 2.26
C SER A 96 7.87 14.84 2.35
N SER A 97 7.22 15.68 3.15
CA SER A 97 5.76 15.67 3.30
C SER A 97 5.06 16.10 1.99
N PRO A 98 3.94 15.46 1.59
CA PRO A 98 3.30 14.31 2.24
C PRO A 98 4.17 13.05 2.10
N TYR A 99 4.38 12.35 3.22
CA TYR A 99 5.19 11.14 3.23
C TYR A 99 4.39 9.96 2.66
N TYR A 100 4.92 9.32 1.64
CA TYR A 100 4.36 8.09 1.08
C TYR A 100 5.44 7.18 0.55
N ALA A 101 5.18 5.89 0.60
CA ALA A 101 5.83 4.95 -0.30
C ALA A 101 4.99 4.76 -1.56
N HIS A 102 5.64 4.35 -2.64
CA HIS A 102 4.96 4.08 -3.89
C HIS A 102 5.50 2.85 -4.58
N THR A 103 4.66 2.28 -5.44
CA THR A 103 5.00 1.26 -6.41
C THR A 103 4.49 1.72 -7.76
N THR A 104 5.38 1.79 -8.76
CA THR A 104 5.06 2.13 -10.14
C THR A 104 5.17 0.89 -11.01
N LEU A 105 4.05 0.44 -11.57
CA LEU A 105 3.93 -0.71 -12.45
C LEU A 105 3.75 -0.23 -13.89
N ASN A 106 4.61 -0.66 -14.80
CA ASN A 106 4.53 -0.28 -16.21
C ASN A 106 4.03 -1.46 -17.04
N TYR A 107 2.77 -1.41 -17.45
CA TYR A 107 2.13 -2.43 -18.28
C TYR A 107 2.27 -2.09 -19.76
N GLN A 108 2.41 -3.11 -20.60
CA GLN A 108 2.47 -2.95 -22.05
C GLN A 108 1.36 -3.73 -22.75
N PHE A 109 0.69 -3.06 -23.69
CA PHE A 109 -0.15 -3.67 -24.70
C PHE A 109 0.65 -3.71 -26.00
N SER A 110 0.87 -4.91 -26.55
CA SER A 110 1.57 -5.07 -27.84
C SER A 110 0.86 -4.30 -28.95
N ALA A 111 1.59 -4.01 -30.03
CA ALA A 111 1.08 -3.27 -31.16
C ALA A 111 -0.27 -3.81 -31.65
N GLY A 112 -1.24 -2.92 -31.81
CA GLY A 112 -2.56 -3.24 -32.31
C GLY A 112 -3.52 -3.91 -31.33
N ILE A 113 -3.08 -4.33 -30.13
CA ILE A 113 -3.95 -5.00 -29.14
C ILE A 113 -4.96 -4.03 -28.53
N ALA A 114 -4.52 -2.81 -28.19
CA ALA A 114 -5.36 -1.77 -27.60
C ALA A 114 -5.94 -0.80 -28.65
N THR A 115 -6.05 -1.22 -29.92
CA THR A 115 -6.50 -0.34 -31.02
C THR A 115 -7.88 0.23 -30.76
N GLY A 116 -8.04 1.53 -30.99
CA GLY A 116 -9.32 2.22 -30.94
C GLY A 116 -9.29 3.49 -30.07
N ASN A 117 -10.49 3.97 -29.77
CA ASN A 117 -10.72 5.11 -28.90
C ASN A 117 -10.84 4.64 -27.45
N ILE A 118 -9.86 5.02 -26.62
CA ILE A 118 -9.77 4.65 -25.21
C ILE A 118 -10.19 5.84 -24.36
N SER A 119 -11.15 5.64 -23.45
CA SER A 119 -11.67 6.66 -22.52
C SER A 119 -11.71 6.20 -21.07
N GLU A 120 -11.39 4.94 -20.80
CA GLU A 120 -11.28 4.40 -19.45
C GLU A 120 -10.10 3.43 -19.32
N VAL A 121 -9.55 3.36 -18.11
CA VAL A 121 -8.44 2.49 -17.74
C VAL A 121 -8.71 1.88 -16.36
N GLY A 122 -8.25 0.65 -16.17
CA GLY A 122 -8.33 -0.04 -14.89
C GLY A 122 -7.10 -0.90 -14.63
N VAL A 123 -6.81 -1.09 -13.35
CA VAL A 123 -5.82 -2.06 -12.86
C VAL A 123 -6.52 -2.98 -11.88
N GLY A 124 -6.14 -4.25 -11.87
CA GLY A 124 -6.78 -5.28 -11.06
C GLY A 124 -6.02 -6.59 -11.06
N TRP A 125 -6.71 -7.67 -10.68
CA TRP A 125 -6.13 -9.03 -10.64
C TRP A 125 -6.58 -9.92 -11.79
N GLY A 126 -7.23 -9.34 -12.80
CA GLY A 126 -7.65 -10.05 -14.02
C GLY A 126 -7.45 -9.19 -15.26
N VAL A 127 -7.25 -9.85 -16.41
CA VAL A 127 -7.24 -9.17 -17.72
C VAL A 127 -8.66 -8.82 -18.19
N THR A 128 -9.69 -9.30 -17.51
CA THR A 128 -11.11 -9.00 -17.73
C THR A 128 -11.80 -8.92 -16.37
N GLY A 129 -12.43 -7.79 -16.05
CA GLY A 129 -13.08 -7.60 -14.74
C GLY A 129 -12.08 -7.54 -13.57
N SER A 130 -12.51 -7.85 -12.35
CA SER A 130 -11.63 -7.96 -11.18
C SER A 130 -10.77 -6.71 -10.93
N LEU A 131 -11.42 -5.53 -10.90
CA LEU A 131 -10.73 -4.25 -10.79
C LEU A 131 -10.34 -3.91 -9.35
N PHE A 132 -9.07 -3.54 -9.17
CA PHE A 132 -8.59 -2.82 -8.01
C PHE A 132 -8.90 -1.33 -8.10
N SER A 133 -8.80 -0.78 -9.31
CA SER A 133 -9.08 0.62 -9.55
C SER A 133 -9.53 0.89 -10.97
N ARG A 134 -10.25 2.00 -11.15
CA ARG A 134 -10.76 2.47 -12.42
C ARG A 134 -10.69 3.98 -12.50
N ALA A 135 -10.50 4.49 -13.71
CA ALA A 135 -10.56 5.92 -14.00
C ALA A 135 -11.12 6.13 -15.41
N LEU A 136 -11.83 7.26 -15.59
CA LEU A 136 -11.94 7.85 -16.92
C LEU A 136 -10.62 8.54 -17.24
N ILE A 137 -10.22 8.51 -18.51
CA ILE A 137 -9.11 9.31 -19.00
C ILE A 137 -9.57 10.77 -19.01
N VAL A 138 -8.75 11.68 -18.50
CA VAL A 138 -9.06 13.11 -18.41
C VAL A 138 -7.97 13.97 -19.04
N ASP A 139 -8.35 15.16 -19.50
CA ASP A 139 -7.41 16.16 -20.01
C ASP A 139 -6.73 16.97 -18.88
N GLY A 140 -5.96 18.00 -19.24
CA GLY A 140 -5.28 18.87 -18.26
C GLY A 140 -6.18 19.75 -17.40
N SER A 141 -7.48 19.81 -17.70
CA SER A 141 -8.49 20.47 -16.87
C SER A 141 -9.22 19.48 -15.95
N GLY A 142 -8.96 18.18 -16.07
CA GLY A 142 -9.68 17.12 -15.36
C GLY A 142 -10.99 16.70 -16.03
N SER A 143 -11.26 17.15 -17.26
CA SER A 143 -12.47 16.80 -18.00
C SER A 143 -12.30 15.45 -18.71
N PRO A 144 -13.30 14.53 -18.69
CA PRO A 144 -13.23 13.26 -19.41
C PRO A 144 -12.92 13.44 -20.89
N THR A 145 -11.95 12.69 -21.40
CA THR A 145 -11.47 12.75 -22.77
C THR A 145 -11.13 11.36 -23.28
N THR A 146 -10.77 11.27 -24.56
CA THR A 146 -10.43 10.03 -25.25
C THR A 146 -9.06 10.16 -25.90
N ILE A 147 -8.31 9.07 -25.90
CA ILE A 147 -7.07 8.94 -26.69
C ILE A 147 -7.29 7.89 -27.78
N THR A 148 -6.62 8.05 -28.91
CA THR A 148 -6.63 7.05 -29.98
C THR A 148 -5.31 6.28 -30.00
N VAL A 149 -5.42 4.95 -30.03
CA VAL A 149 -4.32 4.01 -30.27
C VAL A 149 -4.55 3.35 -31.63
N LEU A 150 -3.56 3.40 -32.50
CA LEU A 150 -3.60 2.85 -33.85
C LEU A 150 -3.06 1.40 -33.89
N ALA A 151 -3.29 0.71 -35.01
CA ALA A 151 -2.86 -0.68 -35.17
C ALA A 151 -1.34 -0.87 -35.16
N ASP A 152 -0.59 0.18 -35.53
CA ASP A 152 0.87 0.24 -35.51
C ASP A 152 1.42 0.88 -34.22
N GLU A 153 0.59 1.03 -33.19
CA GLU A 153 0.98 1.67 -31.93
C GLU A 153 0.94 0.69 -30.74
N ILE A 154 1.92 0.86 -29.84
CA ILE A 154 2.01 0.20 -28.54
C ILE A 154 1.49 1.18 -27.48
N LEU A 155 0.60 0.70 -26.61
CA LEU A 155 0.18 1.46 -25.43
C LEU A 155 0.93 0.96 -24.20
N GLN A 156 1.62 1.86 -23.52
CA GLN A 156 2.14 1.63 -22.17
C GLN A 156 1.30 2.40 -21.15
N VAL A 157 0.93 1.70 -20.08
CA VAL A 157 0.21 2.27 -18.94
C VAL A 157 1.10 2.17 -17.72
N SER A 158 1.54 3.31 -17.21
CA SER A 158 2.18 3.40 -15.90
C SER A 158 1.12 3.60 -14.84
N TYR A 159 1.06 2.69 -13.87
CA TYR A 159 0.21 2.79 -12.71
C TYR A 159 1.06 2.97 -11.45
N GLN A 160 0.95 4.12 -10.81
CA GLN A 160 1.59 4.38 -9.53
C GLN A 160 0.58 4.31 -8.40
N ILE A 161 0.72 3.33 -7.52
CA ILE A 161 0.00 3.29 -6.25
C ILE A 161 0.87 3.92 -5.15
N ARG A 162 0.27 4.77 -4.32
CA ARG A 162 0.89 5.43 -3.17
C ARG A 162 0.22 4.99 -1.87
N TYR A 163 1.04 4.83 -0.84
CA TYR A 163 0.63 4.50 0.52
C TYR A 163 1.16 5.60 1.43
N TYR A 164 0.26 6.39 1.99
CA TYR A 164 0.61 7.56 2.78
C TYR A 164 0.77 7.20 4.25
N ALA A 165 1.90 7.61 4.81
CA ALA A 165 2.17 7.49 6.23
C ALA A 165 1.32 8.50 7.01
N PRO A 166 0.74 8.11 8.16
CA PRO A 166 0.04 9.05 9.02
C PRO A 166 1.02 10.08 9.58
N THR A 167 0.65 11.34 9.49
CA THR A 167 1.44 12.48 10.01
C THR A 167 1.01 12.91 11.41
N VAL A 168 -0.07 12.32 11.93
CA VAL A 168 -0.65 12.61 13.24
C VAL A 168 -0.61 11.36 14.09
N ASP A 169 -0.28 11.55 15.36
CA ASP A 169 -0.30 10.49 16.35
C ASP A 169 -1.72 9.98 16.60
N VAL A 170 -1.85 8.66 16.75
CA VAL A 170 -3.07 8.01 17.23
C VAL A 170 -2.83 7.57 18.66
N SER A 171 -3.79 7.74 19.56
CA SER A 171 -3.64 7.33 20.95
C SER A 171 -4.79 6.45 21.42
N GLY A 172 -4.55 5.72 22.51
CA GLY A 172 -5.55 4.88 23.15
C GLY A 172 -5.02 4.29 24.46
N SER A 173 -5.70 3.27 24.98
CA SER A 173 -5.33 2.60 26.22
C SER A 173 -5.48 1.09 26.14
N LEU A 174 -4.73 0.37 26.97
CA LEU A 174 -4.74 -1.09 27.10
C LEU A 174 -4.85 -1.45 28.58
N SER A 175 -5.51 -2.56 28.90
CA SER A 175 -5.48 -3.15 30.25
C SER A 175 -4.39 -4.22 30.30
N ILE A 176 -3.31 -3.97 31.04
CA ILE A 176 -2.18 -4.88 31.23
C ILE A 176 -2.09 -5.23 32.72
N ASN A 177 -2.21 -6.52 33.05
CA ASN A 177 -2.25 -7.02 34.44
C ASN A 177 -3.26 -6.28 35.35
N GLY A 178 -4.40 -5.88 34.79
CA GLY A 178 -5.44 -5.13 35.52
C GLY A 178 -5.16 -3.64 35.68
N GLY A 179 -4.00 -3.14 35.24
CA GLY A 179 -3.67 -1.72 35.17
C GLY A 179 -3.94 -1.13 33.78
N THR A 180 -4.24 0.17 33.71
CA THR A 180 -4.38 0.88 32.43
C THR A 180 -3.04 1.45 31.97
N VAL A 181 -2.65 1.14 30.74
CA VAL A 181 -1.47 1.70 30.06
C VAL A 181 -1.93 2.47 28.83
N ASN A 182 -1.65 3.76 28.78
CA ASN A 182 -1.94 4.57 27.59
C ASN A 182 -0.83 4.38 26.56
N TRP A 183 -1.19 4.49 25.29
CA TRP A 183 -0.26 4.37 24.18
C TRP A 183 -0.45 5.47 23.15
N VAL A 184 0.63 5.74 22.42
CA VAL A 184 0.69 6.61 21.24
C VAL A 184 1.32 5.83 20.10
N SER A 185 0.66 5.79 18.95
CA SER A 185 1.16 5.22 17.69
C SER A 185 1.55 6.33 16.73
N ARG A 186 2.70 6.17 16.07
CA ARG A 186 3.28 7.09 15.09
C ARG A 186 3.91 6.31 13.95
N ALA A 187 3.94 6.88 12.74
CA ALA A 187 4.77 6.36 11.65
C ALA A 187 6.26 6.29 12.06
N ALA A 188 6.95 5.22 11.69
CA ALA A 188 8.38 5.04 11.88
C ALA A 188 9.12 5.28 10.54
N ALA A 189 10.08 6.21 10.52
CA ALA A 189 10.87 6.58 9.33
C ALA A 189 10.01 6.78 8.06
N ALA A 190 9.00 7.66 8.12
CA ALA A 190 8.02 7.88 7.05
C ALA A 190 8.63 8.30 5.69
N ASN A 191 9.86 8.81 5.71
CA ASN A 191 10.65 9.20 4.54
C ASN A 191 11.56 8.07 4.00
N SER A 192 11.45 6.86 4.54
CA SER A 192 12.32 5.74 4.20
C SER A 192 11.57 4.65 3.45
N GLU A 193 12.04 4.34 2.24
CA GLU A 193 11.57 3.19 1.48
C GLU A 193 11.76 1.88 2.28
N GLN A 194 12.83 1.72 3.05
CA GLN A 194 13.04 0.50 3.84
C GLN A 194 11.89 0.24 4.82
N TYR A 195 11.40 1.29 5.48
CA TYR A 195 10.34 1.20 6.48
C TYR A 195 8.93 1.21 5.88
N TRP A 196 8.77 1.84 4.73
CA TRP A 196 7.48 2.04 4.06
C TRP A 196 7.30 1.31 2.74
N ARG A 197 8.26 0.48 2.30
CA ARG A 197 8.13 -0.27 1.05
C ARG A 197 6.93 -1.21 1.12
N GLY A 198 6.09 -1.13 0.09
CA GLY A 198 5.27 -2.24 -0.31
C GLY A 198 6.16 -3.26 -1.00
N ALA A 199 6.64 -4.27 -0.28
CA ALA A 199 6.85 -5.53 -0.95
C ALA A 199 5.45 -6.03 -1.26
N GLY A 200 4.88 -5.70 -2.43
CA GLY A 200 3.67 -6.27 -3.06
C GLY A 200 2.37 -6.52 -2.28
N TYR A 201 2.30 -6.29 -0.96
CA TYR A 201 1.39 -7.06 -0.11
C TYR A 201 0.99 -6.24 1.12
N ILE A 202 -0.07 -5.43 1.06
CA ILE A 202 -0.77 -5.12 2.32
C ILE A 202 -1.41 -6.39 2.92
N SER A 203 -1.56 -7.44 2.09
CA SER A 203 -1.95 -8.80 2.46
C SER A 203 -0.89 -9.56 3.24
N GLU A 204 0.34 -9.05 3.34
CA GLU A 204 1.37 -9.68 4.17
C GLU A 204 1.07 -9.46 5.66
N ALA A 205 1.44 -10.48 6.43
CA ALA A 205 1.30 -10.51 7.87
C ALA A 205 2.14 -9.42 8.59
N LEU A 206 2.02 -9.37 9.91
CA LEU A 206 3.10 -8.81 10.73
C LEU A 206 4.44 -9.36 10.22
N SER A 207 5.39 -8.46 9.92
CA SER A 207 6.68 -8.83 9.36
C SER A 207 7.31 -9.98 10.15
N THR A 208 7.70 -11.07 9.47
CA THR A 208 8.47 -12.17 10.07
C THR A 208 9.95 -11.80 10.24
N ASP A 209 10.40 -10.71 9.61
CA ASP A 209 11.73 -10.16 9.85
C ASP A 209 11.88 -9.65 11.30
N GLY A 210 12.89 -10.19 12.00
CA GLY A 210 13.32 -9.81 13.34
C GLY A 210 13.63 -8.33 13.53
N LEU A 211 13.93 -7.60 12.45
CA LEU A 211 14.32 -6.18 12.48
C LEU A 211 13.15 -5.22 12.74
N TYR A 212 11.95 -5.57 12.27
CA TYR A 212 10.84 -4.60 12.24
C TYR A 212 9.70 -4.89 13.21
N VAL A 213 9.84 -5.91 14.05
CA VAL A 213 8.91 -6.14 15.17
C VAL A 213 9.72 -6.42 16.44
N ARG A 214 9.86 -5.40 17.28
CA ARG A 214 10.78 -5.36 18.44
C ARG A 214 10.21 -4.53 19.58
N ALA A 215 10.55 -4.92 20.80
CA ALA A 215 10.33 -4.12 22.00
C ALA A 215 11.59 -3.31 22.33
N PHE A 216 11.41 -2.13 22.93
CA PHE A 216 12.48 -1.22 23.30
C PHE A 216 12.27 -0.68 24.72
N ASP A 217 13.37 -0.37 25.40
CA ASP A 217 13.37 0.24 26.72
C ASP A 217 13.48 1.78 26.70
N GLY A 218 13.55 2.36 25.49
CA GLY A 218 13.55 3.81 25.25
C GLY A 218 12.26 4.32 24.60
N GLU A 219 12.18 5.65 24.48
CA GLU A 219 11.03 6.36 23.94
C GLU A 219 10.89 6.22 22.42
N ILE A 220 9.69 6.50 21.90
CA ILE A 220 9.49 6.70 20.46
C ILE A 220 10.19 7.97 19.97
N ASN A 221 10.60 7.98 18.71
CA ASN A 221 11.30 9.07 18.06
C ASN A 221 10.37 9.90 17.17
N ALA A 222 10.91 10.98 16.57
CA ALA A 222 10.22 11.69 15.50
C ALA A 222 9.94 10.76 14.31
N LEU A 223 8.88 11.05 13.56
CA LEU A 223 8.36 10.17 12.51
C LEU A 223 9.37 9.87 11.38
N THR A 224 10.42 10.66 11.22
CA THR A 224 11.48 10.50 10.19
C THR A 224 12.75 9.84 10.71
N THR A 225 12.86 9.57 12.02
CA THR A 225 14.16 9.27 12.66
C THR A 225 14.52 7.79 12.72
N GLY A 226 13.63 6.86 12.38
CA GLY A 226 13.96 5.42 12.40
C GLY A 226 13.09 4.59 13.34
N SER A 227 13.70 3.68 14.09
CA SER A 227 13.12 2.89 15.19
C SER A 227 13.05 3.69 16.50
N PRO A 228 12.35 3.22 17.54
CA PRO A 228 12.46 3.78 18.89
C PRO A 228 13.89 3.71 19.45
N ALA A 229 14.14 4.49 20.52
CA ALA A 229 15.46 4.57 21.17
C ALA A 229 15.69 3.41 22.16
N GLY A 230 16.93 3.29 22.65
CA GLY A 230 17.30 2.35 23.71
C GLY A 230 17.69 0.96 23.22
N ALA A 231 17.87 0.04 24.17
CA ALA A 231 18.11 -1.36 23.89
C ALA A 231 16.85 -2.00 23.28
N SER A 232 17.05 -2.99 22.42
CA SER A 232 15.94 -3.69 21.74
C SER A 232 15.97 -5.18 22.01
N ALA A 233 14.79 -5.78 22.03
CA ALA A 233 14.59 -7.22 22.18
C ALA A 233 13.67 -7.74 21.07
N GLN A 234 14.01 -8.91 20.54
CA GLN A 234 13.18 -9.58 19.55
C GLN A 234 11.92 -10.16 20.19
N ARG A 235 10.89 -10.33 19.37
CA ARG A 235 9.69 -11.08 19.73
C ARG A 235 9.95 -12.59 19.66
N SER A 236 9.14 -13.37 20.37
CA SER A 236 9.19 -14.84 20.30
C SER A 236 8.31 -15.39 19.19
N SER A 237 7.16 -14.76 18.92
CA SER A 237 6.26 -15.20 17.84
C SER A 237 5.37 -14.09 17.31
N VAL A 238 4.84 -14.32 16.10
CA VAL A 238 3.76 -13.53 15.49
C VAL A 238 2.69 -14.48 14.99
N LEU A 239 1.44 -14.07 15.17
CA LEU A 239 0.27 -14.73 14.62
C LEU A 239 -0.57 -13.70 13.89
N ASP A 240 -1.05 -14.08 12.72
CA ASP A 240 -1.74 -13.15 11.85
C ASP A 240 -3.20 -13.59 11.68
N THR A 241 -4.13 -12.64 11.78
CA THR A 241 -5.55 -12.94 11.65
C THR A 241 -5.93 -12.99 10.17
N ALA A 242 -6.77 -13.96 9.80
CA ALA A 242 -7.32 -14.03 8.45
C ALA A 242 -8.09 -12.73 8.12
N TYR A 243 -7.99 -12.30 6.87
CA TYR A 243 -8.72 -11.14 6.39
C TYR A 243 -10.22 -11.44 6.31
N SER A 244 -11.05 -10.44 6.65
CA SER A 244 -12.51 -10.50 6.51
C SER A 244 -12.95 -9.46 5.48
N ALA A 245 -13.66 -9.86 4.45
CA ALA A 245 -14.14 -8.94 3.42
C ALA A 245 -14.99 -7.81 4.01
N GLY A 246 -14.81 -6.59 3.52
CA GLY A 246 -15.45 -5.36 3.97
C GLY A 246 -14.81 -4.74 5.21
N SER A 247 -13.83 -5.40 5.86
CA SER A 247 -13.21 -4.85 7.08
C SER A 247 -12.27 -3.68 6.80
N TYR A 248 -11.66 -3.66 5.60
CA TYR A 248 -10.53 -2.79 5.23
C TYR A 248 -9.45 -2.68 6.33
N ALA A 249 -9.30 -3.76 7.09
CA ALA A 249 -8.40 -3.86 8.20
C ALA A 249 -8.01 -5.31 8.46
N ARG A 250 -6.79 -5.51 8.97
CA ARG A 250 -6.30 -6.82 9.37
C ARG A 250 -5.57 -6.72 10.70
N ALA A 251 -5.85 -7.67 11.58
CA ALA A 251 -5.20 -7.77 12.88
C ALA A 251 -4.02 -8.75 12.82
N GLY A 252 -3.08 -8.59 13.74
CA GLY A 252 -2.04 -9.57 14.02
C GLY A 252 -1.53 -9.39 15.45
N THR A 253 -1.10 -10.48 16.04
CA THR A 253 -0.67 -10.56 17.43
C THR A 253 0.83 -10.83 17.49
N VAL A 254 1.54 -10.06 18.31
CA VAL A 254 2.95 -10.25 18.64
C VAL A 254 3.07 -10.76 20.06
N THR A 255 3.95 -11.73 20.28
CA THR A 255 4.24 -12.27 21.61
C THR A 255 5.71 -12.12 21.95
N TRP A 256 5.98 -11.57 23.14
CA TRP A 256 7.27 -11.66 23.84
C TRP A 256 7.11 -12.61 25.02
N GLY A 257 7.61 -13.82 24.82
CA GLY A 257 7.61 -14.90 25.79
C GLY A 257 8.54 -14.64 26.97
N ILE A 258 8.59 -15.60 27.87
CA ILE A 258 9.23 -15.43 29.18
C ILE A 258 10.70 -14.99 29.10
N ALA A 259 11.48 -15.43 28.11
CA ALA A 259 12.89 -15.07 27.99
C ALA A 259 13.13 -13.67 27.40
N ASP A 260 12.14 -13.08 26.72
CA ASP A 260 12.33 -11.91 25.87
C ASP A 260 11.82 -10.62 26.52
N ALA A 261 12.44 -9.49 26.12
CA ALA A 261 12.06 -8.12 26.51
C ALA A 261 11.94 -7.88 28.03
N ASN A 262 12.77 -8.56 28.83
CA ASN A 262 12.88 -8.39 30.29
C ASN A 262 13.78 -7.20 30.66
N PHE A 263 13.43 -6.00 30.19
CA PHE A 263 14.22 -4.80 30.46
C PHE A 263 14.07 -4.36 31.92
N ALA A 264 15.18 -3.99 32.57
CA ALA A 264 15.16 -3.49 33.94
C ALA A 264 14.30 -2.21 34.10
N THR A 265 14.23 -1.40 33.05
CA THR A 265 13.45 -0.15 32.95
C THR A 265 12.05 -0.37 32.36
N GLY A 266 11.68 -1.61 32.03
CA GLY A 266 10.43 -1.96 31.38
C GLY A 266 10.40 -1.67 29.87
N ILE A 267 9.37 -2.18 29.21
CA ILE A 267 9.13 -1.93 27.78
C ILE A 267 8.45 -0.58 27.65
N LYS A 268 9.16 0.39 27.07
CA LYS A 268 8.65 1.75 26.86
C LYS A 268 8.04 1.94 25.49
N SER A 269 8.51 1.20 24.50
CA SER A 269 7.99 1.29 23.15
C SER A 269 8.16 0.00 22.36
N VAL A 270 7.44 -0.07 21.25
CA VAL A 270 7.49 -1.19 20.29
C VAL A 270 7.58 -0.62 18.88
N LEU A 271 8.41 -1.21 18.04
CA LEU A 271 8.37 -1.04 16.59
C LEU A 271 7.57 -2.19 16.00
N VAL A 272 6.66 -1.92 15.07
CA VAL A 272 5.92 -2.92 14.30
C VAL A 272 5.87 -2.53 12.83
N LYS A 273 6.22 -3.47 11.95
CA LYS A 273 5.91 -3.40 10.52
C LYS A 273 4.81 -4.39 10.16
N LYS A 274 3.76 -3.88 9.54
CA LYS A 274 2.60 -4.67 9.07
C LYS A 274 2.13 -4.13 7.73
N GLY A 275 2.06 -5.00 6.71
CA GLY A 275 1.80 -4.57 5.35
C GLY A 275 2.80 -3.49 4.91
N ILE A 276 2.30 -2.30 4.57
CA ILE A 276 3.04 -1.29 3.81
C ILE A 276 3.56 -0.13 4.68
N GLY A 277 3.62 -0.33 6.00
CA GLY A 277 4.12 0.69 6.92
C GLY A 277 4.77 0.12 8.16
N SER A 278 5.72 0.89 8.69
CA SER A 278 6.31 0.67 10.00
C SER A 278 5.82 1.74 10.97
N TYR A 279 5.53 1.32 12.19
CA TYR A 279 4.91 2.15 13.22
C TYR A 279 5.66 1.98 14.53
N GLN A 280 5.83 3.08 15.26
CA GLN A 280 6.31 3.10 16.62
C GLN A 280 5.12 3.26 17.56
N ILE A 281 5.14 2.51 18.66
CA ILE A 281 4.12 2.60 19.71
C ILE A 281 4.85 2.92 21.01
N GLY A 282 4.58 4.09 21.59
CA GLY A 282 5.10 4.49 22.89
C GLY A 282 4.05 4.27 23.97
N PHE A 283 4.49 3.85 25.16
CA PHE A 283 3.62 3.66 26.32
C PHE A 283 3.87 4.75 27.35
N SER A 284 2.79 5.32 27.91
CA SER A 284 2.90 6.37 28.93
C SER A 284 3.57 5.88 30.22
N THR A 285 3.42 4.59 30.50
CA THR A 285 4.03 3.90 31.63
C THR A 285 4.74 2.66 31.09
N PRO A 286 6.02 2.43 31.44
CA PRO A 286 6.74 1.25 30.98
C PRO A 286 6.01 -0.03 31.39
N ILE A 287 5.88 -0.97 30.46
CA ILE A 287 5.31 -2.29 30.75
C ILE A 287 6.38 -3.12 31.43
N MET A 288 6.22 -3.35 32.73
CA MET A 288 7.12 -4.19 33.51
C MET A 288 6.81 -5.66 33.25
N LYS A 289 7.82 -6.39 32.77
CA LYS A 289 7.77 -7.81 32.48
C LYS A 289 8.95 -8.52 33.14
N THR A 290 8.69 -9.66 33.76
CA THR A 290 9.73 -10.55 34.30
C THR A 290 9.88 -11.81 33.43
N ASN A 291 10.87 -12.63 33.79
CA ASN A 291 11.10 -13.94 33.16
C ASN A 291 10.07 -15.03 33.52
N THR A 292 8.98 -14.67 34.18
CA THR A 292 7.84 -15.55 34.46
C THR A 292 6.57 -15.13 33.70
N GLN A 293 6.62 -14.01 32.99
CA GLN A 293 5.48 -13.40 32.33
C GLN A 293 5.67 -13.41 30.81
N THR A 294 4.55 -13.37 30.10
CA THR A 294 4.49 -13.23 28.64
C THR A 294 3.70 -11.97 28.31
N LEU A 295 4.19 -11.16 27.38
CA LEU A 295 3.46 -10.01 26.85
C LEU A 295 2.91 -10.35 25.47
N THR A 296 1.62 -10.12 25.27
CA THR A 296 0.94 -10.31 23.99
C THR A 296 0.20 -9.02 23.62
N LEU A 297 0.49 -8.48 22.45
CA LEU A 297 -0.15 -7.27 21.91
C LEU A 297 -0.74 -7.57 20.54
N THR A 298 -1.97 -7.12 20.30
CA THR A 298 -2.62 -7.20 18.98
C THR A 298 -2.58 -5.82 18.32
N PHE A 299 -2.17 -5.80 17.06
CA PHE A 299 -2.10 -4.61 16.21
C PHE A 299 -3.06 -4.79 15.03
N THR A 300 -3.95 -3.83 14.84
CA THR A 300 -4.86 -3.78 13.69
C THR A 300 -4.38 -2.71 12.73
N HIS A 301 -4.03 -3.09 11.50
CA HIS A 301 -3.72 -2.16 10.44
C HIS A 301 -4.94 -2.01 9.53
N SER A 302 -5.41 -0.78 9.41
CA SER A 302 -6.52 -0.38 8.54
C SER A 302 -6.02 0.52 7.41
N TRP A 303 -6.69 0.45 6.27
CA TRP A 303 -6.40 1.27 5.11
C TRP A 303 -7.68 1.85 4.52
N ALA A 304 -7.57 3.05 3.98
CA ALA A 304 -8.68 3.71 3.31
C ALA A 304 -8.20 4.43 2.06
N ARG A 305 -9.13 4.76 1.17
CA ARG A 305 -8.83 5.72 0.09
C ARG A 305 -8.43 7.04 0.72
N ARG A 306 -7.41 7.68 0.16
CA ARG A 306 -7.16 9.09 0.47
C ARG A 306 -8.37 9.91 0.03
N SER A 307 -8.89 10.75 0.93
CA SER A 307 -10.00 11.65 0.59
C SER A 307 -9.59 12.60 -0.53
N LEU A 308 -10.45 12.73 -1.54
CA LEU A 308 -10.32 13.69 -2.64
C LEU A 308 -10.48 15.13 -2.15
#